data_AF-A0AAD0VT39-F1
#
_entry.id   AF-A0AAD0VT39-F1
#
_cell.length_a   1.000
_cell.length_b   1.000
_cell.length_c   1.000
_cell.angle_alpha   90.00
_cell.angle_beta   90.00
_cell.angle_gamma   90.00
#
_symmetry.space_group_name_H-M   'P 1'
#
loop_
_entity.id
_entity.type
_entity.pdbx_description
1 polymer ?
#
loop_
_entity_poly.entity_id
_entity_poly.type
_entity_poly.pdbx_seq_one_letter_code
_entity_poly.pdbx_strand_id
1 'polypeptide(L)'
;MSIGEMGVLENGNLRISSSDHGPVTLTRWTIQPLSLDDLNSFRKNQSIEIRFTDLSVLEDASITEIKVTIQIPDLLESYCLVKGGWLPPGFGMLKRFVFADRNFISRIGNYFENNLAKKEALAGWFDDLRHFNMSIDLLPYAMEANMQQFPSKEEIKSQVQEAREKLKLAAPGVPITQYHEPVEDYAWRLLDHMRPSIEKRMAFLIDVAPHVKPCFATDKVLERWKNIATIAEKYDLKTDVVTLLALIGVSAPKKDSPGIGVLKITAPYLEKSAYNACLDIAIMEVFLNLQKKDPAGRYAIITKDAPLARFGGILSSLMYGKSENGILNITTSIPDDLIENKDPVLRAEFKRLLSGKA
;
A
#
# COMPACT_ATOMS: atom_id res chain seq x y z
N MET A 1 -25.60 6.81 8.07
CA MET A 1 -24.86 7.39 6.92
C MET A 1 -24.50 6.29 5.95
N SER A 2 -24.51 6.54 4.64
CA SER A 2 -24.17 5.51 3.66
C SER A 2 -22.65 5.36 3.40
N ILE A 3 -22.23 4.13 3.11
CA ILE A 3 -21.01 3.77 2.35
C ILE A 3 -21.51 2.88 1.21
N GLY A 4 -21.80 3.48 0.06
CA GLY A 4 -22.59 2.85 -1.00
C GLY A 4 -24.00 2.48 -0.50
N GLU A 5 -24.37 1.21 -0.68
CA GLU A 5 -25.65 0.64 -0.22
C GLU A 5 -25.64 0.25 1.27
N MET A 6 -24.53 0.46 1.98
CA MET A 6 -24.37 0.12 3.40
C MET A 6 -24.57 1.35 4.27
N GLY A 7 -24.96 1.17 5.53
CA GLY A 7 -25.15 2.25 6.49
C GLY A 7 -24.25 2.13 7.72
N VAL A 8 -23.33 3.05 7.98
CA VAL A 8 -22.69 3.15 9.30
C VAL A 8 -23.67 3.84 10.26
N LEU A 9 -23.97 3.15 11.36
CA LEU A 9 -24.83 3.62 12.45
C LEU A 9 -24.02 4.44 13.45
N GLU A 10 -24.69 5.28 14.26
CA GLU A 10 -24.02 6.16 15.24
C GLU A 10 -23.19 5.40 16.28
N ASN A 11 -23.62 4.19 16.64
CA ASN A 11 -22.88 3.30 17.55
C ASN A 11 -21.69 2.58 16.86
N GLY A 12 -21.42 2.91 15.60
CA GLY A 12 -20.36 2.32 14.80
C GLY A 12 -20.68 0.93 14.26
N ASN A 13 -21.91 0.42 14.38
CA ASN A 13 -22.33 -0.79 13.69
C ASN A 13 -22.52 -0.54 12.19
N LEU A 14 -22.44 -1.59 11.39
CA LEU A 14 -22.59 -1.51 9.94
C LEU A 14 -23.89 -2.22 9.52
N ARG A 15 -24.85 -1.47 9.00
CA ARG A 15 -26.05 -1.99 8.34
C ARG A 15 -25.68 -2.34 6.90
N ILE A 16 -25.93 -3.57 6.47
CA ILE A 16 -25.65 -4.02 5.11
C ILE A 16 -26.91 -4.70 4.57
N SER A 17 -27.26 -4.41 3.33
CA SER A 17 -28.21 -5.22 2.57
C SER A 17 -27.43 -6.17 1.65
N SER A 18 -27.60 -7.47 1.82
CA SER A 18 -27.07 -8.48 0.89
C SER A 18 -28.20 -9.18 0.15
N SER A 19 -27.91 -9.72 -1.03
CA SER A 19 -28.86 -10.55 -1.79
C SER A 19 -29.33 -11.78 -1.01
N ASP A 20 -28.43 -12.34 -0.20
CA ASP A 20 -28.60 -13.66 0.39
C ASP A 20 -29.31 -13.60 1.76
N HIS A 21 -29.20 -12.46 2.46
CA HIS A 21 -29.69 -12.32 3.84
C HIS A 21 -30.59 -11.10 4.05
N GLY A 22 -30.81 -10.28 3.01
CA GLY A 22 -31.53 -9.02 3.16
C GLY A 22 -30.75 -8.03 4.05
N PRO A 23 -31.45 -7.13 4.77
CA PRO A 23 -30.79 -6.10 5.57
C PRO A 23 -30.41 -6.63 6.96
N VAL A 24 -29.12 -6.62 7.27
CA VAL A 24 -28.52 -7.09 8.54
C VAL A 24 -27.66 -6.02 9.20
N THR A 25 -27.43 -6.15 10.51
CA THR A 25 -26.59 -5.24 11.30
C THR A 25 -25.38 -5.98 11.86
N LEU A 26 -24.20 -5.60 11.38
CA LEU A 26 -22.92 -6.10 11.86
C LEU A 26 -22.45 -5.27 13.05
N THR A 27 -22.21 -5.94 14.19
CA THR A 27 -21.57 -5.33 15.37
C THR A 27 -20.08 -5.63 15.42
N ARG A 28 -19.67 -6.77 14.84
CA ARG A 28 -18.28 -7.18 14.66
C ARG A 28 -18.13 -7.74 13.25
N TRP A 29 -17.03 -7.38 12.59
CA TRP A 29 -16.68 -7.88 11.28
C TRP A 29 -15.21 -7.64 10.97
N THR A 30 -14.72 -8.44 10.03
CA THR A 30 -13.50 -8.25 9.26
C THR A 30 -13.90 -8.14 7.79
N ILE A 31 -13.19 -7.30 7.02
CA ILE A 31 -13.33 -7.26 5.57
C ILE A 31 -12.16 -8.05 4.99
N GLN A 32 -12.43 -9.06 4.17
CA GLN A 32 -11.38 -9.78 3.48
C GLN A 32 -10.65 -8.81 2.53
N PRO A 33 -9.33 -8.64 2.68
CA PRO A 33 -8.54 -7.86 1.74
C PRO A 33 -8.60 -8.46 0.33
N LEU A 34 -8.51 -7.59 -0.66
CA LEU A 34 -8.60 -7.94 -2.07
C LEU A 34 -7.22 -8.30 -2.64
N SER A 35 -7.24 -9.18 -3.63
CA SER A 35 -6.06 -9.67 -4.36
C SER A 35 -5.62 -8.72 -5.47
N LEU A 36 -4.49 -9.05 -6.12
CA LEU A 36 -4.06 -8.35 -7.34
C LEU A 36 -5.07 -8.48 -8.50
N ASP A 37 -5.73 -9.64 -8.62
CA ASP A 37 -6.74 -9.88 -9.67
C ASP A 37 -7.98 -9.01 -9.46
N ASP A 38 -8.37 -8.84 -8.20
CA ASP A 38 -9.44 -7.94 -7.80
C ASP A 38 -9.09 -6.48 -8.16
N LEU A 39 -7.85 -6.04 -7.92
CA LEU A 39 -7.39 -4.70 -8.30
C LEU A 39 -7.44 -4.47 -9.80
N ASN A 40 -6.95 -5.45 -10.57
CA ASN A 40 -6.96 -5.40 -12.02
C ASN A 40 -8.39 -5.37 -12.59
N SER A 41 -9.33 -6.05 -11.93
CA SER A 41 -10.74 -6.07 -12.30
C SER A 41 -11.45 -4.77 -11.92
N PHE A 42 -11.20 -4.26 -10.71
CA PHE A 42 -11.74 -3.00 -10.22
C PHE A 42 -11.36 -1.82 -11.12
N ARG A 43 -10.10 -1.73 -11.56
CA ARG A 43 -9.64 -0.65 -12.47
C ARG A 43 -10.32 -0.66 -13.84
N LYS A 44 -10.90 -1.79 -14.25
CA LYS A 44 -11.60 -1.91 -15.54
C LYS A 44 -13.09 -1.66 -15.41
N ASN A 45 -13.69 -2.17 -14.33
CA ASN A 45 -15.13 -2.32 -14.23
C ASN A 45 -15.75 -1.48 -13.11
N GLN A 46 -14.95 -0.92 -12.19
CA GLN A 46 -15.36 -0.21 -10.97
C GLN A 46 -16.32 -0.99 -10.05
N SER A 47 -16.52 -2.27 -10.35
CA SER A 47 -17.29 -3.24 -9.58
C SER A 47 -16.35 -4.13 -8.80
N ILE A 48 -16.68 -4.39 -7.54
CA ILE A 48 -15.91 -5.34 -6.73
C ILE A 48 -16.82 -6.11 -5.76
N GLU A 49 -16.53 -7.38 -5.54
CA GLU A 49 -17.15 -8.17 -4.47
C GLU A 49 -16.38 -7.93 -3.17
N ILE A 50 -17.06 -7.41 -2.15
CA ILE A 50 -16.54 -7.26 -0.80
C ILE A 50 -17.10 -8.38 0.05
N ARG A 51 -16.20 -9.13 0.70
CA ARG A 51 -16.57 -10.19 1.63
C ARG A 51 -16.31 -9.78 3.07
N PHE A 52 -17.33 -9.93 3.89
CA PHE A 52 -17.28 -9.73 5.32
C PHE A 52 -17.22 -11.09 6.02
N THR A 53 -16.27 -11.25 6.93
CA THR A 53 -16.02 -12.46 7.71
C THR A 53 -15.88 -12.12 9.20
N ASP A 54 -15.71 -13.14 10.05
CA ASP A 54 -15.60 -12.97 11.51
C ASP A 54 -16.75 -12.15 12.10
N LEU A 55 -17.96 -12.48 11.66
CA LEU A 55 -19.14 -11.67 11.91
C LEU A 55 -19.66 -11.80 13.33
N SER A 56 -20.37 -10.76 13.76
CA SER A 56 -21.42 -10.84 14.77
C SER A 56 -22.59 -10.02 14.25
N VAL A 57 -23.68 -10.71 13.95
CA VAL A 57 -24.90 -10.13 13.36
C VAL A 57 -25.98 -10.06 14.44
N LEU A 58 -26.65 -8.91 14.57
CA LEU A 58 -27.69 -8.73 15.58
C LEU A 58 -28.92 -9.60 15.31
N GLU A 59 -29.29 -9.73 14.05
CA GLU A 59 -30.53 -10.38 13.63
C GLU A 59 -30.40 -11.91 13.60
N ASP A 60 -29.23 -12.44 13.23
CA ASP A 60 -29.01 -13.88 13.07
C ASP A 60 -27.55 -14.27 13.29
N ALA A 61 -27.26 -14.89 14.43
CA ALA A 61 -25.93 -15.34 14.80
C ALA A 61 -25.40 -16.52 13.94
N SER A 62 -26.25 -17.16 13.12
CA SER A 62 -25.83 -18.23 12.22
C SER A 62 -25.12 -17.72 10.95
N ILE A 63 -25.25 -16.43 10.64
CA ILE A 63 -24.58 -15.80 9.50
C ILE A 63 -23.09 -15.63 9.82
N THR A 64 -22.26 -16.38 9.11
CA THR A 64 -20.79 -16.38 9.29
C THR A 64 -20.04 -15.59 8.22
N GLU A 65 -20.68 -15.33 7.09
CA GLU A 65 -20.12 -14.62 5.93
C GLU A 65 -21.20 -13.79 5.24
N ILE A 66 -20.83 -12.62 4.73
CA ILE A 66 -21.67 -11.80 3.85
C ILE A 66 -20.85 -11.34 2.65
N LYS A 67 -21.44 -11.43 1.47
CA LYS A 67 -20.87 -10.89 0.23
C LYS A 67 -21.74 -9.78 -0.31
N VAL A 68 -21.09 -8.72 -0.77
CA VAL A 68 -21.77 -7.62 -1.44
C VAL A 68 -20.96 -7.22 -2.66
N THR A 69 -21.61 -7.21 -3.82
CA THR A 69 -21.03 -6.66 -5.06
C THR A 69 -21.40 -5.20 -5.16
N ILE A 70 -20.42 -4.33 -5.27
CA ILE A 70 -20.64 -2.88 -5.19
C ILE A 70 -19.90 -2.16 -6.30
N GLN A 71 -20.57 -1.15 -6.85
CA GLN A 71 -19.98 -0.15 -7.75
C GLN A 71 -19.41 1.00 -6.92
N ILE A 72 -18.10 1.19 -6.96
CA ILE A 72 -17.43 2.20 -6.14
C ILE A 72 -16.93 3.32 -7.06
N PRO A 73 -17.30 4.58 -6.81
CA PRO A 73 -16.80 5.70 -7.58
C PRO A 73 -15.27 5.83 -7.36
N ASP A 74 -14.49 5.70 -8.43
CA ASP A 74 -13.03 5.84 -8.41
C ASP A 74 -12.57 7.32 -8.41
N LEU A 75 -13.28 8.17 -7.67
CA LEU A 75 -13.06 9.63 -7.70
C LEU A 75 -11.92 10.10 -6.80
N LEU A 76 -11.61 9.31 -5.77
CA LEU A 76 -10.41 9.54 -4.97
C LEU A 76 -9.14 9.10 -5.72
N GLU A 77 -9.28 8.22 -6.74
CA GLU A 77 -8.18 7.61 -7.48
C GLU A 77 -7.11 7.08 -6.51
N SER A 78 -7.56 6.45 -5.44
CA SER A 78 -6.75 6.05 -4.29
C SER A 78 -7.06 4.62 -3.91
N TYR A 79 -6.07 3.96 -3.32
CA TYR A 79 -6.12 2.58 -2.86
C TYR A 79 -5.69 2.54 -1.40
N CYS A 80 -6.30 1.67 -0.61
CA CYS A 80 -5.85 1.42 0.76
C CYS A 80 -5.16 0.06 0.84
N LEU A 81 -3.85 0.07 1.06
CA LEU A 81 -3.12 -1.15 1.39
C LEU A 81 -3.43 -1.54 2.83
N VAL A 82 -3.82 -2.79 3.05
CA VAL A 82 -4.18 -3.35 4.35
C VAL A 82 -3.44 -4.67 4.56
N LYS A 83 -3.47 -5.21 5.79
CA LYS A 83 -2.88 -6.52 6.07
C LYS A 83 -3.51 -7.57 5.16
N GLY A 84 -2.71 -8.22 4.33
CA GLY A 84 -3.17 -9.27 3.42
C GLY A 84 -3.76 -8.77 2.09
N GLY A 85 -3.53 -7.52 1.67
CA GLY A 85 -3.88 -7.08 0.32
C GLY A 85 -4.22 -5.59 0.25
N TRP A 86 -5.29 -5.26 -0.48
CA TRP A 86 -5.77 -3.89 -0.60
C TRP A 86 -7.30 -3.81 -0.43
N LEU A 87 -7.82 -2.59 -0.22
CA LEU A 87 -9.23 -2.27 -0.18
C LEU A 87 -9.50 -0.92 -0.87
N PRO A 88 -10.71 -0.69 -1.40
CA PRO A 88 -11.15 0.63 -1.84
C PRO A 88 -11.19 1.59 -0.64
N PRO A 89 -10.94 2.90 -0.80
CA PRO A 89 -10.83 3.82 0.35
C PRO A 89 -12.04 3.82 1.30
N GLY A 90 -13.26 3.67 0.78
CA GLY A 90 -14.49 3.56 1.58
C GLY A 90 -14.42 2.44 2.63
N PHE A 91 -13.82 1.31 2.28
CA PHE A 91 -13.66 0.15 3.16
C PHE A 91 -12.31 0.12 3.87
N GLY A 92 -11.27 0.59 3.19
CA GLY A 92 -9.89 0.57 3.67
C GLY A 92 -9.62 1.59 4.77
N MET A 93 -10.36 2.69 4.84
CA MET A 93 -10.21 3.69 5.89
C MET A 93 -11.03 3.38 7.15
N LEU A 94 -12.14 2.62 7.02
CA LEU A 94 -13.10 2.38 8.11
C LEU A 94 -12.46 1.70 9.33
N LYS A 95 -12.52 2.36 10.49
CA LYS A 95 -11.98 1.93 11.79
C LYS A 95 -10.47 1.60 11.75
N ARG A 96 -9.66 2.43 11.08
CA ARG A 96 -8.21 2.20 10.91
C ARG A 96 -7.34 3.40 11.28
N PHE A 97 -6.08 3.09 11.57
CA PHE A 97 -4.96 4.03 11.58
C PHE A 97 -4.43 4.13 10.14
N VAL A 98 -4.62 5.29 9.51
CA VAL A 98 -4.37 5.50 8.07
C VAL A 98 -3.07 6.27 7.88
N PHE A 99 -2.03 5.56 7.44
CA PHE A 99 -0.78 6.12 6.92
C PHE A 99 -1.06 6.81 5.60
N ALA A 100 -1.14 8.13 5.63
CA ALA A 100 -1.47 8.90 4.46
C ALA A 100 -0.21 9.32 3.70
N ASP A 101 -0.12 8.91 2.43
CA ASP A 101 0.93 9.42 1.55
C ASP A 101 0.78 10.93 1.30
N ARG A 102 1.85 11.55 0.80
CA ARG A 102 1.84 12.99 0.50
C ARG A 102 0.79 13.40 -0.51
N ASN A 103 0.56 12.56 -1.52
CA ASN A 103 -0.38 12.85 -2.59
C ASN A 103 -1.82 12.94 -2.09
N PHE A 104 -2.20 12.08 -1.15
CA PHE A 104 -3.50 12.09 -0.50
C PHE A 104 -3.67 13.35 0.35
N ILE A 105 -2.76 13.61 1.30
CA ILE A 105 -2.85 14.80 2.18
C ILE A 105 -2.83 16.10 1.37
N SER A 106 -1.97 16.21 0.36
CA SER A 106 -1.86 17.43 -0.44
C SER A 106 -3.13 17.74 -1.24
N ARG A 107 -3.94 16.72 -1.53
CA ARG A 107 -5.19 16.85 -2.29
C ARG A 107 -6.44 16.73 -1.43
N ILE A 108 -6.32 16.52 -0.11
CA ILE A 108 -7.47 16.25 0.74
C ILE A 108 -8.51 17.38 0.68
N GLY A 109 -8.07 18.65 0.58
CA GLY A 109 -8.96 19.81 0.42
C GLY A 109 -9.69 19.91 -0.93
N ASN A 110 -9.30 19.10 -1.93
CA ASN A 110 -10.03 18.97 -3.19
C ASN A 110 -11.23 18.03 -3.06
N TYR A 111 -11.20 17.14 -2.06
CA TYR A 111 -12.22 16.13 -1.81
C TYR A 111 -13.14 16.52 -0.66
N PHE A 112 -12.58 17.17 0.36
CA PHE A 112 -13.26 17.45 1.62
C PHE A 112 -13.11 18.89 2.09
N GLU A 113 -14.16 19.40 2.74
CA GLU A 113 -14.17 20.68 3.44
C GLU A 113 -14.97 20.53 4.72
N ASN A 114 -14.36 20.86 5.86
CA ASN A 114 -14.99 20.68 7.18
C ASN A 114 -15.56 19.26 7.41
N ASN A 115 -14.79 18.23 7.02
CA ASN A 115 -15.10 16.79 7.03
C ASN A 115 -16.05 16.30 5.92
N LEU A 116 -16.74 17.19 5.23
CA LEU A 116 -17.79 16.83 4.29
C LEU A 116 -17.27 16.72 2.87
N ALA A 117 -17.83 15.80 2.08
CA ALA A 117 -17.52 15.69 0.66
C ALA A 117 -17.86 16.99 -0.10
N LYS A 118 -16.92 17.50 -0.89
CA LYS A 118 -17.13 18.69 -1.75
C LYS A 118 -17.84 18.38 -3.07
N LYS A 119 -17.83 17.11 -3.49
CA LYS A 119 -18.37 16.66 -4.77
C LYS A 119 -19.54 15.72 -4.53
N GLU A 120 -20.65 15.96 -5.22
CA GLU A 120 -21.84 15.09 -5.18
C GLU A 120 -21.51 13.65 -5.55
N ALA A 121 -20.56 13.42 -6.45
CA ALA A 121 -20.20 12.08 -6.85
C ALA A 121 -19.44 11.27 -5.75
N LEU A 122 -18.99 11.92 -4.67
CA LEU A 122 -18.50 11.26 -3.45
C LEU A 122 -19.64 10.97 -2.45
N ALA A 123 -20.84 11.48 -2.71
CA ALA A 123 -21.97 11.33 -1.82
C ALA A 123 -22.38 9.86 -1.67
N GLY A 124 -22.83 9.50 -0.47
CA GLY A 124 -23.12 8.15 -0.05
C GLY A 124 -21.90 7.26 0.15
N TRP A 125 -20.67 7.72 -0.15
CA TRP A 125 -19.44 6.96 0.10
C TRP A 125 -18.53 7.64 1.09
N PHE A 126 -18.41 8.97 0.98
CA PHE A 126 -17.52 9.78 1.80
C PHE A 126 -18.23 11.05 2.29
N ASP A 127 -19.53 10.97 2.55
CA ASP A 127 -20.37 12.12 2.96
C ASP A 127 -19.72 12.90 4.11
N ASP A 128 -19.18 12.20 5.10
CA ASP A 128 -18.49 12.78 6.23
C ASP A 128 -17.43 11.83 6.79
N LEU A 129 -16.18 12.29 6.77
CA LEU A 129 -15.03 11.50 7.21
C LEU A 129 -15.06 11.09 8.69
N ARG A 130 -15.83 11.77 9.55
CA ARG A 130 -15.92 11.43 10.98
C ARG A 130 -16.51 10.04 11.20
N HIS A 131 -17.39 9.58 10.31
CA HIS A 131 -18.05 8.27 10.44
C HIS A 131 -17.14 7.10 10.10
N PHE A 132 -15.98 7.37 9.50
CA PHE A 132 -14.98 6.33 9.29
C PHE A 132 -14.35 5.88 10.60
N ASN A 133 -14.47 6.64 11.69
CA ASN A 133 -13.82 6.37 12.98
C ASN A 133 -12.33 6.01 12.77
N MET A 134 -11.68 6.76 11.90
CA MET A 134 -10.29 6.58 11.52
C MET A 134 -9.42 7.64 12.18
N SER A 135 -8.11 7.41 12.16
CA SER A 135 -7.12 8.47 12.43
C SER A 135 -6.14 8.55 11.27
N ILE A 136 -5.61 9.75 11.04
CA ILE A 136 -4.64 10.00 9.98
C ILE A 136 -3.25 10.10 10.60
N ASP A 137 -2.35 9.26 10.10
CA ASP A 137 -0.94 9.26 10.47
C ASP A 137 -0.13 10.08 9.47
N LEU A 138 0.62 11.05 9.99
CA LEU A 138 1.43 11.98 9.20
C LEU A 138 2.86 11.49 8.95
N LEU A 139 3.23 10.32 9.48
CA LEU A 139 4.58 9.78 9.34
C LEU A 139 5.05 9.68 7.87
N PRO A 140 4.27 9.14 6.91
CA PRO A 140 4.71 9.08 5.52
C PRO A 140 4.93 10.47 4.93
N TYR A 141 4.00 11.40 5.19
CA TYR A 141 4.11 12.79 4.73
C TYR A 141 5.37 13.49 5.25
N ALA A 142 5.70 13.23 6.52
CA ALA A 142 6.85 13.81 7.22
C ALA A 142 8.18 13.27 6.68
N MET A 143 8.22 11.99 6.32
CA MET A 143 9.41 11.32 5.81
C MET A 143 9.65 11.60 4.33
N GLU A 144 8.57 11.80 3.57
CA GLU A 144 8.62 12.19 2.17
C GLU A 144 9.11 13.63 2.05
N ALA A 145 10.21 13.85 1.34
CA ALA A 145 10.81 15.16 1.20
C ALA A 145 10.32 15.87 -0.06
N ASN A 146 10.02 17.17 0.06
CA ASN A 146 9.72 18.05 -1.08
C ASN A 146 10.79 17.99 -2.18
N MET A 147 12.06 17.86 -1.80
CA MET A 147 13.20 17.91 -2.71
C MET A 147 13.66 16.53 -3.23
N GLN A 148 12.96 15.45 -2.87
CA GLN A 148 13.30 14.07 -3.30
C GLN A 148 14.73 13.67 -2.88
N GLN A 149 15.09 14.06 -1.66
CA GLN A 149 16.35 13.76 -0.98
C GLN A 149 16.07 13.68 0.53
N PHE A 150 17.03 13.23 1.34
CA PHE A 150 16.82 13.22 2.79
C PHE A 150 16.48 14.63 3.32
N PRO A 151 15.32 14.80 4.00
CA PRO A 151 14.95 16.08 4.57
C PRO A 151 15.79 16.33 5.83
N SER A 152 16.11 17.60 6.10
CA SER A 152 16.58 18.08 7.39
C SER A 152 15.49 18.01 8.45
N LYS A 153 15.87 18.08 9.73
CA LYS A 153 14.92 18.07 10.84
C LYS A 153 13.94 19.25 10.77
N GLU A 154 14.42 20.42 10.38
CA GLU A 154 13.63 21.64 10.20
C GLU A 154 12.61 21.48 9.06
N GLU A 155 13.00 20.85 7.95
CA GLU A 155 12.09 20.55 6.84
C GLU A 155 11.01 19.56 7.25
N ILE A 156 11.34 18.50 8.02
CA ILE A 156 10.34 17.57 8.55
C ILE A 156 9.32 18.32 9.40
N LYS A 157 9.78 19.19 10.31
CA LYS A 157 8.90 19.98 11.17
C LYS A 157 7.97 20.89 10.35
N SER A 158 8.51 21.58 9.34
CA SER A 158 7.72 22.43 8.45
C SER A 158 6.66 21.63 7.68
N GLN A 159 7.02 20.45 7.16
CA GLN A 159 6.13 19.58 6.39
C GLN A 159 4.99 19.02 7.27
N VAL A 160 5.32 18.62 8.51
CA VAL A 160 4.30 18.18 9.48
C VAL A 160 3.32 19.32 9.79
N GLN A 161 3.80 20.54 9.99
CA GLN A 161 2.95 21.69 10.26
C GLN A 161 2.01 21.99 9.07
N GLU A 162 2.54 21.98 7.85
CA GLU A 162 1.75 22.13 6.62
C GLU A 162 0.64 21.07 6.50
N ALA A 163 0.97 19.81 6.78
CA ALA A 163 0.01 18.71 6.75
C ALA A 163 -1.09 18.89 7.82
N ARG A 164 -0.73 19.33 9.03
CA ARG A 164 -1.71 19.63 10.10
C ARG A 164 -2.67 20.74 9.67
N GLU A 165 -2.19 21.78 9.02
CA GLU A 165 -3.03 22.89 8.53
C GLU A 165 -3.99 22.43 7.44
N LYS A 166 -3.52 21.64 6.47
CA LYS A 166 -4.37 21.02 5.44
C LYS A 166 -5.48 20.17 6.05
N LEU A 167 -5.14 19.31 7.01
CA LEU A 167 -6.11 18.46 7.70
C LEU A 167 -7.10 19.27 8.55
N LYS A 168 -6.65 20.32 9.24
CA LYS A 168 -7.52 21.18 10.04
C LYS A 168 -8.59 21.87 9.20
N LEU A 169 -8.28 22.22 7.95
CA LEU A 169 -9.25 22.83 7.04
C LEU A 169 -10.19 21.78 6.41
N ALA A 170 -9.63 20.69 5.90
CA ALA A 170 -10.39 19.70 5.14
C ALA A 170 -11.19 18.71 6.02
N ALA A 171 -10.62 18.29 7.15
CA ALA A 171 -11.13 17.20 7.99
C ALA A 171 -10.89 17.45 9.50
N PRO A 172 -11.34 18.58 10.09
CA PRO A 172 -11.05 18.95 11.47
C PRO A 172 -11.57 17.97 12.54
N GLY A 173 -12.55 17.13 12.20
CA GLY A 173 -13.12 16.11 13.07
C GLY A 173 -12.43 14.75 12.97
N VAL A 174 -11.45 14.59 12.08
CA VAL A 174 -10.65 13.37 11.97
C VAL A 174 -9.39 13.53 12.84
N PRO A 175 -9.18 12.66 13.84
CA PRO A 175 -8.01 12.76 14.70
C PRO A 175 -6.71 12.47 13.94
N ILE A 176 -5.66 13.21 14.28
CA ILE A 176 -4.29 12.90 13.87
C ILE A 176 -3.70 11.90 14.86
N THR A 177 -3.11 10.81 14.37
CA THR A 177 -2.46 9.78 15.20
C THR A 177 -1.43 10.41 16.14
N GLN A 178 -1.49 10.04 17.42
CA GLN A 178 -0.57 10.51 18.44
C GLN A 178 0.50 9.45 18.71
N TYR A 179 1.74 9.91 18.81
CA TYR A 179 2.89 9.11 19.21
C TYR A 179 3.29 9.47 20.64
N HIS A 180 4.16 8.68 21.26
CA HIS A 180 4.71 9.01 22.59
C HIS A 180 5.48 10.34 22.60
N GLU A 181 5.93 10.77 21.44
CA GLU A 181 6.71 11.97 21.17
C GLU A 181 6.16 12.69 19.93
N PRO A 182 6.63 13.91 19.59
CA PRO A 182 6.23 14.58 18.36
C PRO A 182 6.56 13.76 17.11
N VAL A 183 5.62 13.69 16.16
CA VAL A 183 5.78 12.90 14.92
C VAL A 183 6.99 13.33 14.10
N GLU A 184 7.34 14.62 14.13
CA GLU A 184 8.54 15.16 13.48
C GLU A 184 9.85 14.60 14.07
N ASP A 185 9.91 14.40 15.38
CA ASP A 185 11.09 13.81 16.03
C ASP A 185 11.18 12.31 15.76
N TYR A 186 10.02 11.63 15.79
CA TYR A 186 9.93 10.22 15.45
C TYR A 186 10.33 9.95 13.99
N ALA A 187 9.80 10.74 13.04
CA ALA A 187 10.12 10.65 11.63
C ALA A 187 11.61 10.90 11.35
N TRP A 188 12.21 11.92 11.99
CA TRP A 188 13.64 12.19 11.87
C TRP A 188 14.49 11.00 12.31
N ARG A 189 14.22 10.44 13.50
CA ARG A 189 14.99 9.29 14.00
C ARG A 189 14.78 8.04 13.17
N LEU A 190 13.56 7.81 12.68
CA LEU A 190 13.26 6.67 11.83
C LEU A 190 14.00 6.78 10.48
N LEU A 191 14.00 7.96 9.86
CA LEU A 191 14.78 8.21 8.64
C LEU A 191 16.28 8.05 8.87
N ASP A 192 16.81 8.58 9.97
CA ASP A 192 18.22 8.43 10.32
C ASP A 192 18.61 6.96 10.51
N HIS A 193 17.76 6.18 11.18
CA HIS A 193 17.94 4.74 11.34
C HIS A 193 17.92 3.99 10.01
N MET A 194 17.02 4.36 9.08
CA MET A 194 16.89 3.69 7.79
C MET A 194 17.86 4.19 6.72
N ARG A 195 18.52 5.34 6.95
CA ARG A 195 19.42 6.01 5.97
C ARG A 195 20.43 5.06 5.34
N PRO A 196 21.19 4.22 6.09
CA PRO A 196 22.17 3.32 5.47
C PRO A 196 21.54 2.31 4.50
N SER A 197 20.34 1.82 4.81
CA SER A 197 19.61 0.88 3.94
C SER A 197 19.08 1.58 2.69
N ILE A 198 18.51 2.79 2.85
CA ILE A 198 18.02 3.60 1.73
C ILE A 198 19.18 3.97 0.78
N GLU A 199 20.32 4.44 1.29
CA GLU A 199 21.47 4.80 0.46
C GLU A 199 22.03 3.60 -0.31
N LYS A 200 22.13 2.44 0.35
CA LYS A 200 22.54 1.18 -0.28
C LYS A 200 21.57 0.78 -1.40
N ARG A 201 20.26 0.86 -1.17
CA ARG A 201 19.22 0.59 -2.17
C ARG A 201 19.26 1.59 -3.33
N MET A 202 19.49 2.88 -3.05
CA MET A 202 19.63 3.90 -4.09
C MET A 202 20.80 3.59 -5.02
N ALA A 203 21.97 3.28 -4.45
CA ALA A 203 23.15 2.90 -5.24
C ALA A 203 22.89 1.66 -6.10
N PHE A 204 22.23 0.63 -5.54
CA PHE A 204 21.79 -0.54 -6.29
C PHE A 204 20.84 -0.17 -7.44
N LEU A 205 19.81 0.64 -7.19
CA LEU A 205 18.82 0.98 -8.21
C LEU A 205 19.42 1.79 -9.37
N ILE A 206 20.39 2.66 -9.09
CA ILE A 206 21.13 3.41 -10.12
C ILE A 206 21.98 2.46 -10.98
N ASP A 207 22.70 1.54 -10.34
CA ASP A 207 23.57 0.56 -11.02
C ASP A 207 22.75 -0.44 -11.86
N VAL A 208 21.60 -0.86 -11.35
CA VAL A 208 20.74 -1.86 -12.01
C VAL A 208 19.85 -1.28 -13.10
N ALA A 209 19.60 0.03 -13.10
CA ALA A 209 18.68 0.70 -14.02
C ALA A 209 18.86 0.34 -15.52
N PRO A 210 20.09 0.21 -16.06
CA PRO A 210 20.29 -0.19 -17.47
C PRO A 210 19.75 -1.59 -17.81
N HIS A 211 19.60 -2.47 -16.80
CA HIS A 211 19.17 -3.85 -16.96
C HIS A 211 17.68 -4.05 -16.70
N VAL A 212 17.03 -3.13 -15.98
CA VAL A 212 15.59 -3.19 -15.69
C VAL A 212 14.79 -2.61 -16.84
N LYS A 213 14.66 -3.42 -17.89
CA LYS A 213 13.79 -3.14 -19.03
C LYS A 213 12.92 -4.36 -19.29
N PRO A 214 11.62 -4.20 -19.58
CA PRO A 214 10.78 -5.31 -20.00
C PRO A 214 11.33 -6.00 -21.27
N CYS A 215 11.25 -7.33 -21.33
CA CYS A 215 11.50 -8.09 -22.55
C CYS A 215 10.76 -9.43 -22.59
N PHE A 216 10.45 -9.88 -23.81
CA PHE A 216 9.65 -11.08 -24.07
C PHE A 216 10.48 -12.35 -24.30
N ALA A 217 11.76 -12.22 -24.65
CA ALA A 217 12.60 -13.35 -25.01
C ALA A 217 13.22 -13.95 -23.75
N THR A 218 12.96 -15.24 -23.49
CA THR A 218 13.39 -15.96 -22.29
C THR A 218 14.89 -15.83 -22.03
N ASP A 219 15.72 -15.99 -23.06
CA ASP A 219 17.17 -15.82 -23.01
C ASP A 219 17.58 -14.42 -22.52
N LYS A 220 16.93 -13.37 -23.02
CA LYS A 220 17.20 -11.98 -22.61
C LYS A 220 16.71 -11.68 -21.20
N VAL A 221 15.59 -12.28 -20.77
CA VAL A 221 15.12 -12.17 -19.39
C VAL A 221 16.15 -12.80 -18.45
N LEU A 222 16.62 -14.02 -18.75
CA LEU A 222 17.64 -14.71 -17.96
C LEU A 222 18.95 -13.93 -17.90
N GLU A 223 19.42 -13.38 -19.03
CA GLU A 223 20.61 -12.54 -19.08
C GLU A 223 20.48 -11.31 -18.17
N ARG A 224 19.37 -10.58 -18.27
CA ARG A 224 19.11 -9.39 -17.44
C ARG A 224 18.98 -9.74 -15.97
N TRP A 225 18.28 -10.83 -15.64
CA TRP A 225 18.16 -11.31 -14.26
C TRP A 225 19.52 -11.72 -13.67
N LYS A 226 20.39 -12.35 -14.45
CA LYS A 226 21.76 -12.65 -14.01
C LYS A 226 22.56 -11.38 -13.70
N ASN A 227 22.43 -10.35 -14.53
CA ASN A 227 23.08 -9.05 -14.29
C ASN A 227 22.51 -8.38 -13.03
N ILE A 228 21.18 -8.36 -12.88
CA ILE A 228 20.50 -7.85 -11.67
C ILE A 228 20.99 -8.58 -10.43
N ALA A 229 21.02 -9.92 -10.46
CA ALA A 229 21.47 -10.74 -9.35
C ALA A 229 22.92 -10.43 -8.97
N THR A 230 23.83 -10.34 -9.96
CA THR A 230 25.24 -9.98 -9.76
C THR A 230 25.39 -8.63 -9.06
N ILE A 231 24.63 -7.62 -9.50
CA ILE A 231 24.63 -6.29 -8.89
C ILE A 231 24.02 -6.36 -7.47
N ALA A 232 22.96 -7.13 -7.27
CA ALA A 232 22.37 -7.34 -5.95
C ALA A 232 23.37 -8.00 -4.97
N GLU A 233 24.25 -8.90 -5.44
CA GLU A 233 25.32 -9.46 -4.60
C GLU A 233 26.32 -8.39 -4.17
N LYS A 234 26.73 -7.51 -5.10
CA LYS A 234 27.66 -6.40 -4.83
C LYS A 234 27.17 -5.47 -3.71
N TYR A 235 25.86 -5.24 -3.62
CA TYR A 235 25.26 -4.37 -2.59
C TYR A 235 24.70 -5.13 -1.39
N ASP A 236 24.78 -6.47 -1.36
CA ASP A 236 24.18 -7.31 -0.31
C ASP A 236 22.64 -7.12 -0.22
N LEU A 237 21.98 -7.22 -1.37
CA LEU A 237 20.53 -7.02 -1.55
C LEU A 237 19.86 -8.18 -2.30
N LYS A 238 20.46 -9.38 -2.35
CA LYS A 238 19.99 -10.50 -3.19
C LYS A 238 18.50 -10.85 -2.98
N THR A 239 18.05 -10.85 -1.73
CA THR A 239 16.66 -11.15 -1.34
C THR A 239 15.89 -9.92 -0.89
N ASP A 240 16.42 -8.72 -1.15
CA ASP A 240 15.76 -7.47 -0.82
C ASP A 240 14.57 -7.21 -1.77
N VAL A 241 13.56 -6.50 -1.27
CA VAL A 241 12.38 -6.10 -2.04
C VAL A 241 12.73 -5.29 -3.29
N VAL A 242 13.78 -4.47 -3.28
CA VAL A 242 14.20 -3.73 -4.49
C VAL A 242 14.67 -4.69 -5.60
N THR A 243 15.34 -5.78 -5.23
CA THR A 243 15.80 -6.81 -6.18
C THR A 243 14.62 -7.60 -6.72
N LEU A 244 13.69 -8.00 -5.85
CA LEU A 244 12.42 -8.63 -6.26
C LEU A 244 11.69 -7.78 -7.30
N LEU A 245 11.51 -6.48 -7.04
CA LEU A 245 10.84 -5.54 -7.94
C LEU A 245 11.61 -5.36 -9.25
N ALA A 246 12.95 -5.31 -9.23
CA ALA A 246 13.77 -5.23 -10.43
C ALA A 246 13.60 -6.48 -11.33
N LEU A 247 13.60 -7.68 -10.73
CA LEU A 247 13.37 -8.94 -11.45
C LEU A 247 11.96 -8.96 -12.08
N ILE A 248 10.92 -8.61 -11.30
CA ILE A 248 9.53 -8.49 -11.80
C ILE A 248 9.44 -7.44 -12.92
N GLY A 249 10.21 -6.35 -12.82
CA GLY A 249 10.24 -5.29 -13.82
C GLY A 249 10.72 -5.76 -15.20
N VAL A 250 11.65 -6.73 -15.24
CA VAL A 250 12.14 -7.33 -16.49
C VAL A 250 11.13 -8.31 -17.08
N SER A 251 10.48 -9.12 -16.24
CA SER A 251 9.64 -10.23 -16.68
C SER A 251 8.17 -9.89 -16.86
N ALA A 252 7.73 -8.67 -16.59
CA ALA A 252 6.31 -8.32 -16.71
C ALA A 252 6.04 -7.59 -18.05
N PRO A 253 5.12 -8.09 -18.90
CA PRO A 253 4.89 -7.60 -20.28
C PRO A 253 4.35 -6.19 -20.37
N LYS A 254 3.66 -5.77 -19.31
CA LYS A 254 2.70 -4.68 -19.36
C LYS A 254 3.36 -3.43 -18.82
N LYS A 255 3.02 -2.27 -19.41
CA LYS A 255 3.30 -0.91 -18.89
C LYS A 255 2.89 -0.70 -17.41
N ASP A 256 2.19 -1.67 -16.88
CA ASP A 256 1.46 -1.73 -15.63
C ASP A 256 2.14 -2.68 -14.62
N SER A 257 3.38 -3.14 -14.89
CA SER A 257 4.17 -3.94 -13.95
C SER A 257 4.38 -3.22 -12.62
N PRO A 258 4.12 -3.85 -11.46
CA PRO A 258 4.45 -3.26 -10.17
C PRO A 258 5.96 -3.03 -10.02
N GLY A 259 6.80 -3.88 -10.60
CA GLY A 259 8.26 -3.68 -10.59
C GLY A 259 8.69 -2.39 -11.29
N ILE A 260 8.22 -2.18 -12.53
CA ILE A 260 8.52 -0.94 -13.28
C ILE A 260 7.84 0.28 -12.65
N GLY A 261 6.59 0.14 -12.24
CA GLY A 261 5.78 1.26 -11.78
C GLY A 261 6.17 1.76 -10.39
N VAL A 262 6.61 0.89 -9.47
CA VAL A 262 7.12 1.30 -8.16
C VAL A 262 8.52 1.88 -8.29
N LEU A 263 9.43 1.20 -9.01
CA LEU A 263 10.81 1.67 -9.16
C LEU A 263 10.93 2.87 -10.10
N LYS A 264 9.98 3.09 -11.00
CA LYS A 264 9.94 4.20 -11.99
C LYS A 264 11.26 4.34 -12.76
N ILE A 265 11.88 3.21 -13.09
CA ILE A 265 13.18 3.19 -13.79
C ILE A 265 13.00 3.69 -15.22
N THR A 266 13.49 4.91 -15.45
CA THR A 266 13.57 5.54 -16.77
C THR A 266 14.99 6.06 -16.97
N ALA A 267 15.58 5.86 -18.14
CA ALA A 267 16.91 6.38 -18.44
C ALA A 267 16.85 7.89 -18.78
N PRO A 268 17.72 8.75 -18.20
CA PRO A 268 18.67 8.45 -17.13
C PRO A 268 17.97 8.30 -15.77
N TYR A 269 18.36 7.28 -14.99
CA TYR A 269 17.81 7.05 -13.65
C TYR A 269 18.66 7.76 -12.61
N LEU A 270 18.10 8.81 -12.00
CA LEU A 270 18.82 9.75 -11.15
C LEU A 270 18.58 9.46 -9.66
N GLU A 271 19.45 9.99 -8.80
CA GLU A 271 19.35 9.87 -7.34
C GLU A 271 17.98 10.24 -6.80
N LYS A 272 17.34 11.29 -7.32
CA LYS A 272 16.00 11.73 -6.90
C LYS A 272 14.93 10.65 -7.16
N SER A 273 14.98 10.00 -8.31
CA SER A 273 14.07 8.89 -8.64
C SER A 273 14.35 7.68 -7.74
N ALA A 274 15.62 7.37 -7.51
CA ALA A 274 16.04 6.30 -6.62
C ALA A 274 15.58 6.53 -5.17
N TYR A 275 15.71 7.76 -4.66
CA TYR A 275 15.27 8.15 -3.33
C TYR A 275 13.77 7.94 -3.15
N ASN A 276 12.95 8.45 -4.08
CA ASN A 276 11.49 8.29 -4.01
C ASN A 276 11.08 6.82 -3.98
N ALA A 277 11.61 6.00 -4.89
CA ALA A 277 11.32 4.57 -4.92
C ALA A 277 11.73 3.86 -3.62
N CYS A 278 12.90 4.21 -3.07
CA CYS A 278 13.36 3.63 -1.81
C CYS A 278 12.50 4.05 -0.62
N LEU A 279 11.95 5.27 -0.64
CA LEU A 279 11.09 5.75 0.43
C LEU A 279 9.70 5.13 0.39
N ASP A 280 9.10 4.98 -0.79
CA ASP A 280 7.83 4.26 -0.98
C ASP A 280 7.95 2.83 -0.41
N ILE A 281 9.09 2.19 -0.67
CA ILE A 281 9.43 0.86 -0.13
C ILE A 281 9.63 0.91 1.39
N ALA A 282 10.35 1.90 1.92
CA ALA A 282 10.57 2.02 3.36
C ALA A 282 9.26 2.23 4.13
N ILE A 283 8.30 3.01 3.59
CA ILE A 283 6.96 3.18 4.17
C ILE A 283 6.21 1.84 4.21
N MET A 284 6.30 1.04 3.13
CA MET A 284 5.76 -0.32 3.12
C MET A 284 6.40 -1.21 4.18
N GLU A 285 7.72 -1.13 4.39
CA GLU A 285 8.41 -1.90 5.42
C GLU A 285 7.99 -1.50 6.84
N VAL A 286 7.85 -0.20 7.10
CA VAL A 286 7.32 0.31 8.37
C VAL A 286 5.93 -0.26 8.62
N PHE A 287 5.07 -0.22 7.61
CA PHE A 287 3.72 -0.76 7.68
C PHE A 287 3.68 -2.26 7.96
N LEU A 288 4.50 -3.06 7.28
CA LEU A 288 4.61 -4.50 7.54
C LEU A 288 5.14 -4.80 8.95
N ASN A 289 6.13 -4.02 9.41
CA ASN A 289 6.65 -4.17 10.77
C ASN A 289 5.60 -3.82 11.84
N LEU A 290 4.80 -2.79 11.63
CA LEU A 290 3.69 -2.43 12.52
C LEU A 290 2.66 -3.56 12.61
N GLN A 291 2.26 -4.13 11.48
CA GLN A 291 1.33 -5.27 11.45
C GLN A 291 1.88 -6.53 12.12
N LYS A 292 3.20 -6.73 12.08
CA LYS A 292 3.85 -7.83 12.82
C LYS A 292 3.87 -7.56 14.32
N LYS A 293 4.24 -6.34 14.72
CA LYS A 293 4.39 -5.94 16.13
C LYS A 293 3.06 -5.82 16.85
N ASP A 294 2.03 -5.36 16.14
CA ASP A 294 0.66 -5.25 16.61
C ASP A 294 -0.29 -5.92 15.59
N PRO A 295 -0.45 -7.26 15.66
CA PRO A 295 -1.32 -7.99 14.75
C PRO A 295 -2.81 -7.67 14.87
N ALA A 296 -3.23 -7.09 16.00
CA ALA A 296 -4.61 -6.67 16.27
C ALA A 296 -4.89 -5.25 15.75
N GLY A 297 -3.84 -4.44 15.60
CA GLY A 297 -3.91 -3.11 15.03
C GLY A 297 -4.44 -3.10 13.60
N ARG A 298 -5.41 -2.22 13.35
CA ARG A 298 -6.02 -2.06 12.03
C ARG A 298 -5.34 -0.91 11.31
N TYR A 299 -4.22 -1.20 10.66
CA TYR A 299 -3.45 -0.22 9.89
C TYR A 299 -3.86 -0.24 8.41
N ALA A 300 -3.79 0.92 7.76
CA ALA A 300 -3.85 1.04 6.30
C ALA A 300 -2.84 2.07 5.79
N ILE A 301 -2.29 1.87 4.59
CA ILE A 301 -1.66 2.95 3.83
C ILE A 301 -2.65 3.40 2.77
N ILE A 302 -2.97 4.69 2.70
CA ILE A 302 -3.72 5.25 1.56
C ILE A 302 -2.74 5.85 0.56
N THR A 303 -2.85 5.43 -0.69
CA THR A 303 -1.99 5.91 -1.78
C THR A 303 -2.73 6.08 -3.09
N LYS A 304 -2.30 7.04 -3.89
CA LYS A 304 -2.73 7.20 -5.30
C LYS A 304 -1.86 6.42 -6.28
N ASP A 305 -0.75 5.84 -5.81
CA ASP A 305 0.19 5.12 -6.65
C ASP A 305 -0.36 3.71 -6.95
N ALA A 306 -0.96 3.54 -8.13
CA ALA A 306 -1.51 2.26 -8.55
C ALA A 306 -0.45 1.13 -8.61
N PRO A 307 0.78 1.36 -9.11
CA PRO A 307 1.87 0.39 -8.96
C PRO A 307 2.14 -0.04 -7.51
N LEU A 308 2.17 0.89 -6.56
CA LEU A 308 2.34 0.57 -5.14
C LEU A 308 1.15 -0.25 -4.61
N ALA A 309 -0.07 0.10 -5.02
CA ALA A 309 -1.27 -0.67 -4.70
C ALA A 309 -1.20 -2.12 -5.22
N ARG A 310 -0.71 -2.31 -6.45
CA ARG A 310 -0.47 -3.64 -7.04
C ARG A 310 0.59 -4.41 -6.29
N PHE A 311 1.67 -3.75 -5.87
CA PHE A 311 2.67 -4.38 -5.03
C PHE A 311 2.07 -4.87 -3.70
N GLY A 312 1.26 -4.05 -3.02
CA GLY A 312 0.52 -4.51 -1.84
C GLY A 312 -0.48 -5.64 -2.12
N GLY A 313 -1.09 -5.68 -3.31
CA GLY A 313 -1.91 -6.80 -3.78
C GLY A 313 -1.14 -8.13 -3.94
N ILE A 314 0.16 -8.09 -4.28
CA ILE A 314 1.03 -9.28 -4.29
C ILE A 314 1.23 -9.82 -2.88
N LEU A 315 1.31 -8.92 -1.89
CA LEU A 315 1.44 -9.25 -0.48
C LEU A 315 0.15 -9.83 0.13
N SER A 316 -0.87 -10.15 -0.67
CA SER A 316 -2.09 -10.78 -0.15
C SER A 316 -1.87 -12.20 0.37
N SER A 317 -0.84 -12.87 -0.12
CA SER A 317 -0.39 -14.18 0.32
C SER A 317 0.79 -14.11 1.30
N LEU A 318 1.01 -12.94 1.90
CA LEU A 318 2.12 -12.68 2.80
C LEU A 318 2.01 -13.48 4.10
N MET A 319 3.09 -14.16 4.43
CA MET A 319 3.31 -14.86 5.69
C MET A 319 4.52 -14.26 6.42
N TYR A 320 4.33 -13.92 7.69
CA TYR A 320 5.40 -13.41 8.55
C TYR A 320 6.30 -14.56 9.04
N GLY A 321 7.59 -14.47 8.74
CA GLY A 321 8.61 -15.39 9.22
C GLY A 321 9.28 -14.93 10.53
N LYS A 322 10.38 -15.62 10.89
CA LYS A 322 11.22 -15.27 12.04
C LYS A 322 11.83 -13.88 11.87
N SER A 323 11.94 -13.14 12.98
CA SER A 323 12.82 -11.97 13.07
C SER A 323 14.08 -12.35 13.82
N GLU A 324 15.23 -12.12 13.20
CA GLU A 324 16.55 -12.31 13.82
C GLU A 324 17.42 -11.10 13.47
N ASN A 325 18.13 -10.54 14.45
CA ASN A 325 19.08 -9.43 14.27
C ASN A 325 18.53 -8.18 13.53
N GLY A 326 17.27 -7.81 13.79
CA GLY A 326 16.64 -6.65 13.16
C GLY A 326 16.19 -6.89 11.71
N ILE A 327 16.31 -8.12 11.20
CA ILE A 327 15.83 -8.51 9.87
C ILE A 327 14.42 -9.10 10.01
N LEU A 328 13.49 -8.61 9.19
CA LEU A 328 12.16 -9.16 9.05
C LEU A 328 12.12 -10.09 7.83
N ASN A 329 12.00 -11.40 8.07
CA ASN A 329 11.75 -12.35 6.98
C ASN A 329 10.26 -12.41 6.65
N ILE A 330 9.95 -12.26 5.37
CA ILE A 330 8.61 -12.41 4.82
C ILE A 330 8.61 -13.44 3.69
N THR A 331 7.53 -14.21 3.60
CA THR A 331 7.30 -15.12 2.48
C THR A 331 6.00 -14.72 1.80
N THR A 332 6.01 -14.63 0.48
CA THR A 332 4.80 -14.35 -0.31
C THR A 332 4.80 -15.20 -1.57
N SER A 333 3.63 -15.43 -2.15
CA SER A 333 3.51 -15.99 -3.49
C SER A 333 3.49 -14.85 -4.52
N ILE A 334 4.32 -14.96 -5.55
CA ILE A 334 4.29 -14.04 -6.68
C ILE A 334 3.32 -14.62 -7.73
N PRO A 335 2.27 -13.89 -8.12
CA PRO A 335 1.36 -14.32 -9.16
C PRO A 335 2.08 -14.68 -10.47
N ASP A 336 1.65 -15.79 -11.08
CA ASP A 336 2.23 -16.34 -12.30
C ASP A 336 2.17 -15.37 -13.49
N ASP A 337 1.23 -14.43 -13.50
CA ASP A 337 1.05 -13.45 -14.57
C ASP A 337 2.08 -12.30 -14.53
N LEU A 338 2.83 -12.17 -13.43
CA LEU A 338 3.95 -11.23 -13.29
C LEU A 338 5.28 -11.77 -13.83
N ILE A 339 5.34 -13.08 -14.10
CA ILE A 339 6.46 -13.76 -14.75
C ILE A 339 5.98 -14.19 -16.13
N GLU A 340 6.21 -13.34 -17.13
CA GLU A 340 5.75 -13.53 -18.52
C GLU A 340 6.16 -14.88 -19.12
N ASN A 341 5.37 -15.32 -20.10
CA ASN A 341 5.45 -16.56 -20.89
C ASN A 341 4.96 -17.84 -20.21
N LYS A 342 4.61 -17.83 -18.91
CA LYS A 342 4.38 -19.08 -18.15
C LYS A 342 5.54 -20.08 -18.33
N ASP A 343 6.71 -19.58 -18.72
CA ASP A 343 7.85 -20.39 -19.08
C ASP A 343 8.36 -21.03 -17.80
N PRO A 344 8.32 -22.37 -17.68
CA PRO A 344 8.76 -23.05 -16.47
C PRO A 344 10.24 -22.76 -16.16
N VAL A 345 11.07 -22.42 -17.16
CA VAL A 345 12.46 -22.04 -16.97
C VAL A 345 12.58 -20.72 -16.21
N LEU A 346 11.80 -19.70 -16.61
CA LEU A 346 11.79 -18.40 -15.91
C LEU A 346 11.27 -18.56 -14.48
N ARG A 347 10.28 -19.42 -14.25
CA ARG A 347 9.77 -19.69 -12.90
C ARG A 347 10.83 -20.35 -12.01
N ALA A 348 11.53 -21.35 -12.54
CA ALA A 348 12.57 -22.05 -11.81
C ALA A 348 13.72 -21.10 -11.47
N GLU A 349 14.15 -20.29 -12.44
CA GLU A 349 15.23 -19.33 -12.23
C GLU A 349 14.85 -18.22 -11.24
N PHE A 350 13.65 -17.65 -11.36
CA PHE A 350 13.17 -16.62 -10.43
C PHE A 350 13.15 -17.13 -8.99
N LYS A 351 12.67 -18.37 -8.78
CA LYS A 351 12.72 -19.04 -7.46
C LYS A 351 14.15 -19.26 -7.00
N ARG A 352 15.05 -19.71 -7.88
CA ARG A 352 16.46 -19.93 -7.55
C ARG A 352 17.11 -18.65 -7.05
N LEU A 353 16.97 -17.55 -7.80
CA LEU A 353 17.55 -16.25 -7.48
C LEU A 353 17.09 -15.68 -6.13
N LEU A 354 15.83 -15.94 -5.74
CA LEU A 354 15.25 -15.41 -4.50
C LEU A 354 15.27 -16.40 -3.32
N SER A 355 15.71 -17.64 -3.52
CA SER A 355 15.70 -18.68 -2.47
C SER A 355 16.81 -18.51 -1.42
N GLY A 356 17.73 -17.57 -1.60
CA GLY A 356 18.91 -17.38 -0.74
C GLY A 356 19.89 -18.56 -0.73
N LYS A 357 19.61 -19.63 -1.48
CA LYS A 357 20.45 -20.81 -1.66
C LYS A 357 21.08 -20.73 -3.04
N ALA A 358 22.39 -20.46 -3.08
CA ALA A 358 23.21 -20.63 -4.27
C ALA A 358 23.49 -22.11 -4.50
#